data_AF-A0A930LLQ3-F1
#
_entry.id   AF-A0A930LLQ3-F1
#
_cell.length_a   1.000
_cell.length_b   1.000
_cell.length_c   1.000
_cell.angle_alpha   90.00
_cell.angle_beta   90.00
_cell.angle_gamma   90.00
#
_symmetry.space_group_name_H-M   'P 1'
#
loop_
_entity.id
_entity.type
_entity.pdbx_description
1 polymer ?
#
loop_
_entity_poly.entity_id
_entity_poly.type
_entity_poly.pdbx_seq_one_letter_code
_entity_poly.pdbx_strand_id
1 'polypeptide(L)'
;MRNLERQALTNGTRAAQQLIKANIVGAGRMRTGRMANSVSINRDGRTSATVSVDTRYAIWQEEGRGWVFPKKAKALRFRPKGSAKFIFAARARPAPGIHMVKKAAQALRARHFFPR
;
A
#
# COMPACT_ATOMS: atom_id res chain seq x y z
N MET A 1 14.17 23.14 16.07
CA MET A 1 12.98 23.16 15.20
C MET A 1 12.17 24.40 15.53
N ARG A 2 12.00 25.31 14.58
CA ARG A 2 11.20 26.53 14.73
C ARG A 2 9.71 26.15 14.84
N ASN A 3 8.87 27.00 15.44
CA ASN A 3 7.43 26.70 15.61
C ASN A 3 6.72 26.40 14.28
N LEU A 4 7.11 27.10 13.21
CA LEU A 4 6.60 26.89 11.86
C LEU A 4 6.92 25.48 11.32
N GLU A 5 8.12 24.97 11.55
CA GLU A 5 8.54 23.65 11.08
C GLU A 5 7.77 22.53 11.80
N ARG A 6 7.50 22.68 13.10
CA ARG A 6 6.68 21.73 13.87
C ARG A 6 5.24 21.71 13.39
N GLN A 7 4.68 22.87 13.07
CA GLN A 7 3.35 22.99 12.47
C GLN A 7 3.33 22.34 11.09
N ALA A 8 4.32 22.63 10.24
CA ALA A 8 4.42 22.03 8.91
C ALA A 8 4.53 20.50 8.97
N LEU A 9 5.35 19.95 9.86
CA LEU A 9 5.45 18.51 10.10
C LEU A 9 4.12 17.92 10.56
N THR A 10 3.42 18.61 11.46
CA THR A 10 2.10 18.17 11.95
C THR A 10 1.05 18.17 10.86
N ASN A 11 0.99 19.23 10.06
CA ASN A 11 0.02 19.37 8.98
C ASN A 11 0.28 18.35 7.87
N GLY A 12 1.54 18.23 7.44
CA GLY A 12 1.93 17.26 6.42
C GLY A 12 1.66 15.81 6.82
N THR A 13 1.95 15.44 8.06
CA THR A 13 1.70 14.08 8.57
C THR A 13 0.22 13.76 8.70
N ARG A 14 -0.59 14.72 9.19
CA ARG A 14 -2.06 14.58 9.21
C ARG A 14 -2.63 14.46 7.81
N ALA A 15 -2.17 15.27 6.86
CA ALA A 15 -2.61 15.20 5.47
C ALA A 15 -2.24 13.86 4.83
N ALA A 16 -1.02 13.37 5.06
CA ALA A 16 -0.58 12.05 4.60
C ALA A 16 -1.47 10.93 5.18
N GLN A 17 -1.76 10.98 6.49
CA GLN A 17 -2.66 10.02 7.14
C GLN A 17 -4.05 10.05 6.52
N GLN A 18 -4.62 11.23 6.27
CA GLN A 18 -5.94 11.39 5.65
C GLN A 18 -5.97 10.85 4.22
N LEU A 19 -4.94 11.15 3.41
CA LEU A 19 -4.82 10.65 2.05
C LEU A 19 -4.71 9.12 2.00
N ILE A 20 -3.93 8.53 2.90
CA ILE A 20 -3.83 7.06 3.02
C ILE A 20 -5.21 6.47 3.37
N LYS A 21 -5.91 7.04 4.36
CA LYS A 21 -7.27 6.61 4.73
C LYS A 21 -8.25 6.73 3.56
N ALA A 22 -8.21 7.84 2.82
CA ALA A 22 -9.05 8.05 1.64
C ALA A 22 -8.76 7.01 0.55
N ASN A 23 -7.49 6.70 0.29
CA ASN A 23 -7.11 5.66 -0.67
C ASN A 23 -7.58 4.26 -0.24
N ILE A 24 -7.51 3.94 1.05
CA ILE A 24 -8.02 2.67 1.60
C ILE A 24 -9.53 2.58 1.42
N VAL A 25 -10.27 3.59 1.87
CA VAL A 25 -11.74 3.61 1.82
C VAL A 25 -12.24 3.61 0.38
N GLY A 26 -11.68 4.47 -0.48
CA GLY A 26 -12.06 4.58 -1.89
C GLY A 26 -11.78 3.33 -2.71
N ALA A 27 -10.83 2.48 -2.29
CA ALA A 27 -10.57 1.21 -2.97
C ALA A 27 -11.61 0.12 -2.66
N GLY A 28 -12.44 0.28 -1.62
CA GLY A 28 -13.57 -0.62 -1.33
C GLY A 28 -13.21 -2.09 -1.08
N ARG A 29 -11.96 -2.39 -0.67
CA ARG A 29 -11.48 -3.76 -0.44
C ARG A 29 -12.09 -4.39 0.83
N MET A 30 -11.98 -5.71 0.96
CA MET A 30 -12.36 -6.42 2.19
C MET A 30 -11.54 -5.89 3.39
N ARG A 31 -12.22 -5.64 4.53
CA ARG A 31 -11.63 -5.17 5.80
C ARG A 31 -10.95 -3.79 5.72
N THR A 32 -11.43 -2.93 4.84
CA THR A 32 -11.01 -1.52 4.71
C THR A 32 -11.17 -0.73 5.99
N GLY A 33 -12.25 -0.93 6.76
CA GLY A 33 -12.45 -0.23 8.05
C GLY A 33 -11.32 -0.49 9.05
N ARG A 34 -10.92 -1.75 9.22
CA ARG A 34 -9.80 -2.12 10.11
C ARG A 34 -8.47 -1.51 9.64
N MET A 35 -8.23 -1.51 8.33
CA MET A 35 -7.00 -0.94 7.77
C MET A 35 -6.97 0.58 7.83
N ALA A 36 -8.09 1.26 7.58
CA ALA A 36 -8.20 2.71 7.72
C ALA A 36 -8.03 3.15 9.18
N ASN A 37 -8.52 2.35 10.12
CA ASN A 37 -8.35 2.60 11.55
C ASN A 37 -6.91 2.33 12.05
N SER A 38 -6.14 1.51 11.35
CA SER A 38 -4.75 1.21 11.72
C SER A 38 -3.73 2.21 11.17
N VAL A 39 -4.16 3.26 10.48
CA VAL A 39 -3.24 4.27 9.96
C VAL A 39 -2.81 5.19 11.10
N SER A 40 -1.54 5.12 11.50
CA SER A 40 -1.00 5.84 12.65
C SER A 40 0.15 6.76 12.25
N ILE A 41 0.39 7.78 13.08
CA ILE A 41 1.53 8.69 12.96
C ILE A 41 2.45 8.39 14.14
N ASN A 42 3.68 7.99 13.86
CA ASN A 42 4.73 7.83 14.86
C ASN A 42 5.73 8.98 14.73
N ARG A 43 6.12 9.61 15.85
CA ARG A 43 7.03 10.76 15.87
C ARG A 43 8.27 10.41 16.68
N ASP A 44 9.44 10.63 16.10
CA ASP A 44 10.73 10.36 16.73
C ASP A 44 11.19 11.54 17.61
N GLY A 45 10.25 12.13 18.35
CA GLY A 45 10.52 13.17 19.33
C GLY A 45 10.60 14.62 18.80
N ARG A 46 11.28 14.93 17.68
CA ARG A 46 11.44 16.35 17.27
C ARG A 46 11.49 16.70 15.78
N THR A 47 12.04 15.88 14.89
CA THR A 47 12.36 16.32 13.51
C THR A 47 11.72 15.48 12.41
N SER A 48 11.31 14.27 12.73
CA SER A 48 10.73 13.33 11.78
C SER A 48 9.43 12.73 12.31
N ALA A 49 8.62 12.30 11.37
CA ALA A 49 7.39 11.58 11.65
C ALA A 49 7.12 10.60 10.51
N THR A 50 6.68 9.41 10.89
CA THR A 50 6.37 8.32 9.98
C THR A 50 4.87 8.08 10.01
N VAL A 51 4.25 7.92 8.84
CA VAL A 51 2.86 7.49 8.73
C VAL A 51 2.85 6.06 8.23
N SER A 52 2.25 5.14 9.00
CA SER A 52 2.26 3.71 8.70
C SER A 52 0.87 3.11 8.78
N VAL A 53 0.69 1.94 8.15
CA VAL A 53 -0.56 1.17 8.17
C VAL A 53 -0.30 -0.14 8.90
N ASP A 54 -0.76 -0.25 10.14
CA ASP A 54 -0.46 -1.40 11.00
C ASP A 54 -1.46 -2.55 10.84
N THR A 55 -1.48 -3.17 9.66
CA THR A 55 -2.16 -4.46 9.48
C THR A 55 -1.25 -5.46 8.77
N ARG A 56 -1.33 -6.73 9.19
CA ARG A 56 -0.55 -7.84 8.60
C ARG A 56 -0.73 -8.00 7.08
N TYR A 57 -1.82 -7.46 6.53
CA TYR A 57 -2.16 -7.55 5.12
C TYR A 57 -2.01 -6.23 4.36
N ALA A 58 -1.52 -5.17 5.00
CA ALA A 58 -1.28 -3.88 4.36
C ALA A 58 -0.32 -4.00 3.18
N ILE A 59 0.79 -4.72 3.34
CA ILE A 59 1.78 -4.89 2.26
C ILE A 59 1.18 -5.55 1.01
N TRP A 60 0.34 -6.57 1.20
CA TRP A 60 -0.34 -7.24 0.08
C TRP A 60 -1.37 -6.34 -0.61
N GLN A 61 -1.99 -5.41 0.12
CA GLN A 61 -2.85 -4.43 -0.49
C GLN A 61 -2.05 -3.29 -1.15
N GLU A 62 -0.88 -2.93 -0.61
CA GLU A 62 -0.01 -1.91 -1.19
C GLU A 62 0.56 -2.36 -2.53
N GLU A 63 1.21 -3.52 -2.55
CA GLU A 63 1.93 -4.04 -3.72
C GLU A 63 1.01 -4.81 -4.66
N GLY A 64 -0.05 -5.41 -4.11
CA GLY A 64 -0.83 -6.42 -4.80
C GLY A 64 -0.13 -7.78 -4.79
N ARG A 65 -0.65 -8.68 -5.61
CA ARG A 65 -0.11 -10.02 -5.81
C ARG A 65 -0.22 -10.41 -7.28
N GLY A 66 0.88 -10.89 -7.85
CA GLY A 66 0.90 -11.45 -9.19
C GLY A 66 0.25 -12.84 -9.28
N TRP A 67 0.30 -13.43 -10.47
CA TRP A 67 -0.15 -14.80 -10.70
C TRP A 67 0.61 -15.80 -9.82
N VAL A 68 -0.12 -16.74 -9.22
CA VAL A 68 0.49 -17.82 -8.42
C VAL A 68 0.41 -19.11 -9.21
N PHE A 69 1.58 -19.63 -9.61
CA PHE A 69 1.69 -20.92 -10.28
C PHE A 69 2.17 -21.99 -9.29
N PRO A 70 1.63 -23.22 -9.36
CA PRO A 70 2.17 -24.33 -8.59
C PRO A 70 3.58 -24.70 -9.07
N LYS A 71 4.54 -24.84 -8.14
CA LYS A 71 5.91 -25.29 -8.48
C LYS A 71 5.95 -26.73 -9.02
N LYS A 72 5.03 -27.58 -8.56
CA LYS A 72 4.84 -28.97 -9.00
C LYS A 72 3.34 -29.27 -8.92
N ALA A 73 2.72 -29.66 -10.02
CA ALA A 73 1.32 -30.10 -10.05
C ALA A 73 1.25 -31.50 -10.67
N LYS A 74 0.51 -32.41 -10.02
CA LYS A 74 0.35 -33.80 -10.48
C LYS A 74 -0.50 -33.94 -11.75
N ALA A 75 -1.34 -32.96 -12.12
CA ALA A 75 -2.39 -33.17 -13.12
C ALA A 75 -2.58 -32.07 -14.21
N LEU A 76 -1.96 -30.89 -14.11
CA LEU A 76 -2.17 -29.80 -15.08
C LEU A 76 -0.84 -29.23 -15.57
N ARG A 77 -0.28 -29.87 -16.61
CA ARG A 77 0.99 -29.52 -17.24
C ARG A 77 0.83 -29.54 -18.76
N PHE A 78 0.93 -28.37 -19.40
CA PHE A 78 0.95 -28.25 -20.86
C PHE A 78 2.40 -28.09 -21.32
N ARG A 79 2.83 -28.86 -22.33
CA ARG A 79 4.11 -28.66 -23.02
C ARG A 79 3.84 -28.32 -24.47
N PRO A 80 4.10 -27.08 -24.92
CA PRO A 80 3.98 -26.73 -26.33
C PRO A 80 4.88 -27.61 -27.19
N LYS A 81 4.42 -27.99 -28.39
CA LYS A 81 5.24 -28.74 -29.36
C LYS A 81 6.49 -27.93 -29.69
N GLY A 82 7.67 -28.54 -29.57
CA GLY A 82 8.97 -27.87 -29.78
C GLY A 82 9.54 -27.11 -28.59
N SER A 83 8.87 -27.09 -27.42
CA SER A 83 9.38 -26.43 -26.21
C SER A 83 9.83 -27.43 -25.15
N ALA A 84 10.96 -27.14 -24.50
CA ALA A 84 11.41 -27.86 -23.31
C ALA A 84 10.75 -27.37 -22.01
N LYS A 85 9.99 -26.26 -22.06
CA LYS A 85 9.39 -25.62 -20.88
C LYS A 85 7.95 -26.10 -20.67
N PHE A 86 7.61 -26.36 -19.42
CA PHE A 86 6.26 -26.72 -19.01
C PHE A 86 5.48 -25.48 -18.54
N ILE A 87 4.24 -25.37 -19.00
CA ILE A 87 3.27 -24.35 -18.57
C ILE A 87 2.30 -25.01 -17.58
N PHE A 88 2.08 -24.37 -16.45
CA PHE A 88 1.19 -24.84 -15.39
C PHE A 88 -0.05 -23.95 -15.30
N ALA A 89 -1.21 -24.54 -14.98
CA ALA A 89 -2.42 -23.78 -14.70
C ALA A 89 -2.22 -22.90 -13.44
N ALA A 90 -2.60 -21.63 -13.51
CA ALA A 90 -2.49 -20.72 -12.37
C ALA A 90 -3.44 -21.15 -11.24
N ARG A 91 -2.93 -21.17 -10.00
CA ARG A 91 -3.69 -21.51 -8.80
C ARG A 91 -4.49 -20.32 -8.25
N ALA A 92 -4.02 -19.10 -8.50
CA ALA A 92 -4.71 -17.88 -8.12
C ALA A 92 -4.52 -16.78 -9.17
N ARG A 93 -5.60 -16.02 -9.39
CA ARG A 93 -5.60 -14.80 -10.22
C ARG A 93 -4.83 -13.68 -9.51
N PRO A 94 -4.25 -12.74 -10.26
CA PRO A 94 -3.56 -11.60 -9.69
C PRO A 94 -4.59 -10.69 -8.99
N ALA A 95 -4.15 -10.06 -7.92
CA ALA A 95 -4.91 -9.03 -7.23
C ALA A 95 -4.09 -7.74 -7.31
N PRO A 96 -4.52 -6.71 -8.07
CA PRO A 96 -3.75 -5.49 -8.20
C PRO A 96 -3.60 -4.80 -6.84
N GLY A 97 -2.47 -4.12 -6.62
CA GLY A 97 -2.28 -3.26 -5.45
C GLY A 97 -3.22 -2.05 -5.49
N ILE A 98 -3.67 -1.58 -4.33
CA ILE A 98 -4.40 -0.31 -4.21
C ILE A 98 -3.43 0.87 -4.12
N HIS A 99 -2.16 0.60 -3.78
CA HIS A 99 -1.08 1.58 -3.70
C HIS A 99 -1.42 2.75 -2.76
N MET A 100 -1.95 2.45 -1.58
CA MET A 100 -2.50 3.44 -0.65
C MET A 100 -1.44 4.42 -0.15
N VAL A 101 -0.23 3.94 0.14
CA VAL A 101 0.89 4.76 0.63
C VAL A 101 1.53 5.49 -0.54
N LYS A 102 1.83 4.78 -1.64
CA LYS A 102 2.44 5.37 -2.84
C LYS A 102 1.58 6.49 -3.42
N LYS A 103 0.27 6.30 -3.56
CA LYS A 103 -0.65 7.34 -4.05
C LYS A 103 -0.75 8.52 -3.10
N ALA A 104 -0.74 8.29 -1.78
CA ALA A 104 -0.75 9.37 -0.81
C ALA A 104 0.53 10.21 -0.90
N ALA A 105 1.70 9.56 -1.03
CA ALA A 105 2.97 10.25 -1.22
C ALA A 105 2.98 11.10 -2.51
N GLN A 106 2.42 10.59 -3.61
CA GLN A 106 2.29 11.32 -4.87
C GLN A 106 1.28 12.48 -4.80
N ALA A 107 0.26 12.37 -3.95
CA ALA A 107 -0.77 13.39 -3.78
C ALA A 107 -0.36 14.51 -2.80
N LEU A 108 0.64 14.26 -1.95
CA LEU A 108 1.20 15.27 -1.05
C LEU A 108 1.82 16.42 -1.86
N ARG A 109 1.69 17.62 -1.30
CA ARG A 109 2.06 18.90 -1.95
C ARG A 109 2.40 19.91 -0.87
N ALA A 110 3.17 20.93 -1.21
CA ALA A 110 3.60 21.98 -0.28
C ALA A 110 2.45 22.62 0.52
N ARG A 111 1.28 22.83 -0.12
CA ARG A 111 0.06 23.37 0.54
C ARG A 111 -0.44 22.55 1.74
N HIS A 112 -0.11 21.27 1.80
CA HIS A 112 -0.51 20.40 2.91
C HIS A 112 0.41 20.59 4.13
N PHE A 113 1.61 21.13 3.93
CA PHE A 113 2.55 21.45 4.99
C PHE A 113 2.37 22.92 5.43
N PHE A 114 2.22 23.81 4.45
CA PHE A 114 2.07 25.25 4.64
C PHE A 114 0.70 25.69 4.10
N PRO A 115 -0.39 25.51 4.87
CA PRO A 115 -1.67 26.09 4.51
C PRO A 115 -1.51 27.62 4.45
N ARG A 116 -2.01 28.21 3.37
CA ARG A 116 -2.08 29.67 3.22
C ARG A 116 -3.09 30.26 4.18
#